data_AF-A0A351Y452-F1
#
_entry.id   AF-A0A351Y452-F1
#
_cell.length_a   1.000
_cell.length_b   1.000
_cell.length_c   1.000
_cell.angle_alpha   90.00
_cell.angle_beta   90.00
_cell.angle_gamma   90.00
#
_symmetry.space_group_name_H-M   'P 1'
#
loop_
_entity.id
_entity.type
_entity.pdbx_description
1 polymer ?
#
loop_
_entity_poly.entity_id
_entity_poly.type
_entity_poly.pdbx_seq_one_letter_code
_entity_poly.pdbx_strand_id
1 'polypeptide(L)'
;MADLKHETILNKFMPTSSFPSDHATVTMSIAMMSLFRGIKNKDKKFLRFGGILIIFSLVTGFARVASGVHRPTDIIAGSLVGSIVPLILMRKPIYRFGTGIAERIGKII
;
A
#
# COMPACT_ATOMS: atom_id res chain seq x y z
N MET A 1 -26.19 -15.60 -35.77
CA MET A 1 -24.76 -15.66 -35.42
C MET A 1 -24.65 -15.32 -33.95
N ALA A 2 -24.21 -16.30 -33.16
CA ALA A 2 -24.25 -16.28 -31.72
C ALA A 2 -23.18 -15.35 -31.16
N ASP A 3 -23.59 -14.34 -30.38
CA ASP A 3 -22.73 -13.74 -29.36
C ASP A 3 -23.49 -13.83 -28.04
N LEU A 4 -23.46 -15.04 -27.48
CA LEU A 4 -23.89 -15.33 -26.12
C LEU A 4 -22.96 -14.57 -25.19
N LYS A 5 -23.35 -13.33 -24.85
CA LYS A 5 -22.94 -12.62 -23.65
C LYS A 5 -23.35 -13.43 -22.42
N HIS A 6 -22.63 -14.51 -22.16
CA HIS A 6 -22.59 -15.14 -20.86
C HIS A 6 -21.71 -14.26 -19.97
N GLU A 7 -22.24 -13.08 -19.63
CA GLU A 7 -21.85 -12.41 -18.39
C GLU A 7 -22.31 -13.36 -17.27
N THR A 8 -21.42 -14.26 -16.88
CA THR A 8 -21.64 -15.17 -15.76
C THR A 8 -22.05 -14.34 -14.54
N ILE A 9 -22.98 -14.85 -13.72
CA ILE A 9 -23.45 -14.20 -12.49
C ILE A 9 -22.27 -13.73 -11.62
N LEU A 10 -21.13 -14.41 -11.74
CA LEU A 10 -19.85 -14.07 -11.14
C LEU A 10 -19.30 -12.69 -11.57
N ASN A 11 -19.33 -12.33 -12.86
CA ASN A 11 -18.85 -11.04 -13.38
C ASN A 11 -19.68 -9.85 -12.90
N LYS A 12 -20.97 -10.07 -12.61
CA LYS A 12 -21.88 -9.01 -12.12
C LYS A 12 -21.48 -8.44 -10.75
N PHE A 13 -20.71 -9.20 -9.97
CA PHE A 13 -20.22 -8.78 -8.64
C PHE A 13 -18.69 -8.66 -8.57
N MET A 14 -17.98 -8.90 -9.68
CA MET A 14 -16.54 -8.65 -9.69
C MET A 14 -16.29 -7.14 -9.60
N PRO A 15 -15.38 -6.69 -8.72
CA PRO A 15 -15.01 -5.29 -8.63
C PRO A 15 -14.58 -4.80 -10.01
N THR A 16 -15.32 -3.85 -10.57
CA THR A 16 -15.10 -3.31 -11.92
C THR A 16 -13.83 -2.47 -12.02
N SER A 17 -13.16 -2.20 -10.90
CA SER A 17 -11.93 -1.41 -10.83
C SER A 17 -10.75 -2.29 -10.46
N SER A 18 -10.02 -2.77 -11.48
CA SER A 18 -8.73 -3.46 -11.29
C SER A 18 -7.56 -2.47 -11.12
N PHE A 19 -7.82 -1.17 -11.30
CA PHE A 19 -6.82 -0.10 -11.30
C PHE A 19 -7.15 1.01 -10.30
N PRO A 20 -6.18 1.49 -9.50
CA PRO A 20 -4.88 0.86 -9.21
C PRO A 20 -5.08 -0.41 -8.36
N SER A 21 -4.02 -1.21 -8.17
CA SER A 21 -4.10 -2.39 -7.29
C SER A 21 -4.15 -1.96 -5.81
N ASP A 22 -5.24 -2.29 -5.11
CA ASP A 22 -5.38 -2.02 -3.67
C ASP A 22 -4.30 -2.69 -2.83
N HIS A 23 -3.96 -3.94 -3.15
CA HIS A 23 -2.94 -4.71 -2.42
C HIS A 23 -1.56 -4.07 -2.59
N ALA A 24 -1.21 -3.62 -3.80
CA ALA A 24 0.03 -2.89 -4.04
C ALA A 24 0.04 -1.55 -3.29
N THR A 25 -1.10 -0.84 -3.28
CA THR A 25 -1.24 0.46 -2.62
C THR A 25 -1.03 0.36 -1.11
N VAL A 26 -1.74 -0.56 -0.44
CA VAL A 26 -1.67 -0.71 1.02
C VAL A 26 -0.31 -1.22 1.46
N THR A 27 0.21 -2.27 0.82
CA THR A 27 1.50 -2.86 1.22
C THR A 27 2.65 -1.87 1.03
N MET A 28 2.67 -1.13 -0.08
CA MET A 28 3.67 -0.10 -0.33
C MET A 28 3.53 1.08 0.65
N SER A 29 2.31 1.50 0.99
CA SER A 29 2.08 2.58 1.96
C SER A 29 2.69 2.29 3.32
N ILE A 30 2.47 1.06 3.83
CA ILE A 30 3.02 0.65 5.13
C ILE A 30 4.55 0.60 5.05
N ALA A 31 5.09 -0.01 3.99
CA ALA A 31 6.53 -0.14 3.79
C ALA A 31 7.23 1.24 3.76
N MET A 32 6.70 2.17 2.97
CA MET A 32 7.26 3.52 2.82
C MET A 32 7.10 4.36 4.09
N MET A 33 5.98 4.24 4.80
CA MET A 33 5.78 4.92 6.09
C MET A 33 6.80 4.46 7.14
N SER A 34 7.02 3.14 7.25
CA SER A 34 8.02 2.56 8.14
C SER A 34 9.43 3.04 7.79
N LEU A 35 9.77 3.06 6.50
CA LEU A 35 11.07 3.53 6.02
C LEU A 35 11.28 5.01 6.35
N PHE A 36 10.34 5.88 6.00
CA PHE A 36 10.44 7.32 6.24
C PHE A 36 10.50 7.68 7.72
N ARG A 37 9.74 6.98 8.57
CA ARG A 37 9.85 7.13 10.02
C ARG A 37 11.24 6.74 10.51
N GLY A 38 11.79 5.63 10.00
CA GLY A 38 13.15 5.18 10.30
C GLY A 38 14.21 6.22 9.91
N ILE A 39 14.10 6.81 8.72
CA ILE A 39 14.99 7.87 8.24
C ILE A 39 14.90 9.10 9.16
N LYS A 40 13.68 9.57 9.44
CA LYS A 40 13.42 10.78 10.21
C LYS A 40 13.94 10.70 11.65
N ASN A 41 13.74 9.55 12.30
CA ASN A 41 14.12 9.34 13.69
C ASN A 41 15.50 8.66 13.83
N LYS A 42 16.19 8.39 12.72
CA LYS A 42 17.44 7.61 12.67
C LYS A 42 17.31 6.23 13.34
N ASP A 43 16.11 5.65 13.32
CA ASP A 43 15.82 4.36 13.94
C ASP A 43 16.15 3.22 12.96
N LYS A 44 17.29 2.56 13.22
CA LYS A 44 17.78 1.44 12.41
C LYS A 44 16.83 0.25 12.38
N LYS A 45 16.00 0.03 13.41
CA LYS A 45 15.02 -1.07 13.42
C LYS A 45 13.91 -0.78 12.42
N PHE A 46 13.37 0.44 12.43
CA PHE A 46 12.35 0.85 11.46
C PHE A 46 12.87 0.88 10.02
N LEU A 47 14.14 1.26 9.80
CA LEU A 47 14.77 1.18 8.48
C LEU A 47 14.84 -0.25 7.95
N ARG A 48 15.31 -1.20 8.78
CA ARG A 48 15.36 -2.63 8.41
C ARG A 48 13.97 -3.19 8.15
N PHE A 49 13.02 -2.88 9.03
CA PHE A 49 11.64 -3.33 8.89
C PHE A 49 10.98 -2.77 7.62
N GLY A 50 11.15 -1.47 7.34
CA GLY A 50 10.69 -0.85 6.10
C GLY A 50 11.28 -1.51 4.86
N GLY A 51 12.58 -1.82 4.86
CA GLY A 51 13.23 -2.55 3.77
C GLY A 51 12.63 -3.94 3.53
N ILE A 52 12.39 -4.71 4.60
CA ILE A 52 11.73 -6.03 4.51
C ILE A 52 10.32 -5.90 3.93
N LEU A 53 9.57 -4.89 4.38
CA LEU A 53 8.21 -4.65 3.89
C LEU A 53 8.16 -4.22 2.42
N ILE A 54 9.17 -3.51 1.91
CA ILE A 54 9.28 -3.21 0.48
C ILE A 54 9.41 -4.51 -0.32
N ILE A 55 10.29 -5.41 0.10
CA ILE A 55 10.46 -6.72 -0.55
C ILE A 55 9.13 -7.49 -0.51
N PHE A 56 8.46 -7.52 0.64
CA PHE A 56 7.16 -8.17 0.78
C PHE A 56 6.08 -7.56 -0.13
N SER A 57 6.06 -6.23 -0.26
CA SER A 57 5.15 -5.52 -1.17
C SER A 57 5.41 -5.89 -2.63
N LEU A 58 6.68 -5.98 -3.05
CA LEU A 58 7.05 -6.39 -4.40
C LEU A 58 6.65 -7.84 -4.68
N VAL A 59 6.89 -8.76 -3.74
CA VAL A 59 6.46 -10.16 -3.85
C VAL A 59 4.94 -10.25 -3.95
N THR A 60 4.22 -9.46 -3.16
CA THR A 60 2.75 -9.39 -3.23
C THR A 60 2.30 -8.88 -4.59
N GLY A 61 2.91 -7.81 -5.10
CA GLY A 61 2.66 -7.31 -6.46
C GLY A 61 2.87 -8.40 -7.51
N PHE A 62 4.00 -9.09 -7.48
CA PHE A 62 4.30 -10.17 -8.41
C PHE A 62 3.27 -11.30 -8.34
N ALA A 63 2.88 -11.74 -7.14
CA ALA A 63 1.85 -12.76 -6.95
C ALA A 63 0.49 -12.34 -7.56
N ARG A 64 0.16 -11.05 -7.54
CA ARG A 64 -1.08 -10.51 -8.13
C ARG A 64 -1.04 -10.43 -9.66
N VAL A 65 0.14 -10.25 -10.26
CA VAL A 65 0.31 -10.45 -11.71
C VAL A 65 0.20 -11.93 -12.06
N ALA A 66 0.89 -12.79 -11.31
CA ALA A 66 0.95 -14.23 -11.55
C ALA A 66 -0.43 -14.89 -11.43
N SER A 67 -1.31 -14.38 -10.57
CA SER A 67 -2.70 -14.86 -10.46
C SER A 67 -3.59 -14.41 -11.63
N GLY A 68 -3.09 -13.62 -12.57
CA GLY A 68 -3.82 -13.15 -13.75
C GLY A 68 -4.89 -12.09 -13.45
N VAL A 69 -4.94 -11.55 -12.23
CA VAL A 69 -6.01 -10.63 -11.78
C VAL A 69 -5.65 -9.16 -12.07
N HIS A 70 -4.36 -8.82 -12.08
CA HIS A 70 -3.89 -7.45 -12.32
C HIS A 70 -2.81 -7.41 -13.39
N ARG A 71 -2.75 -6.30 -14.12
CA ARG A 71 -1.64 -6.00 -15.03
C ARG A 71 -0.46 -5.41 -14.24
N PRO A 72 0.79 -5.57 -14.72
CA PRO A 72 1.95 -4.94 -14.09
C PRO A 72 1.79 -3.42 -13.90
N THR A 73 1.10 -2.76 -14.82
CA THR A 73 0.76 -1.33 -14.75
C THR A 73 -0.07 -0.97 -13.52
N ASP A 74 -0.96 -1.86 -13.07
CA ASP A 74 -1.87 -1.63 -11.95
C ASP A 74 -1.12 -1.66 -10.63
N ILE A 75 -0.07 -2.49 -10.54
CA ILE A 75 0.81 -2.60 -9.37
C ILE A 75 1.76 -1.41 -9.31
N ILE A 76 2.29 -0.96 -10.45
CA ILE A 76 3.13 0.24 -10.51
C ILE A 76 2.32 1.46 -10.07
N ALA A 77 1.11 1.64 -10.61
CA ALA A 77 0.21 2.71 -10.23
C ALA A 77 -0.16 2.64 -8.74
N GLY A 78 -0.51 1.45 -8.23
CA GLY A 78 -0.80 1.26 -6.81
C GLY A 78 0.40 1.56 -5.92
N SER A 79 1.60 1.13 -6.31
CA SER A 79 2.83 1.42 -5.56
C SER A 79 3.17 2.91 -5.53
N LEU A 80 2.96 3.61 -6.65
CA LEU A 80 3.12 5.08 -6.73
C LEU A 80 2.14 5.79 -5.80
N VAL A 81 0.85 5.46 -5.89
CA VAL A 81 -0.19 6.02 -5.01
C VAL A 81 0.12 5.71 -3.55
N GLY A 82 0.52 4.47 -3.25
CA GLY A 82 0.90 4.04 -1.92
C GLY A 82 2.13 4.76 -1.38
N SER A 83 3.01 5.26 -2.23
CA SER A 83 4.18 6.05 -1.81
C SER A 83 3.84 7.53 -1.52
N ILE A 84 2.82 8.07 -2.19
CA ILE A 84 2.42 9.49 -2.06
C ILE A 84 1.80 9.77 -0.68
N VAL A 85 0.94 8.88 -0.17
CA VAL A 85 0.25 9.10 1.11
C VAL A 85 1.25 9.23 2.28
N PRO A 86 2.23 8.33 2.48
CA PRO A 86 3.26 8.47 3.50
C PRO A 86 4.10 9.75 3.35
N LEU A 87 4.38 10.21 2.12
CA LEU A 87 5.09 11.48 1.90
C LEU A 87 4.32 12.67 2.46
N ILE A 88 2.99 12.69 2.28
CA ILE A 88 2.12 13.73 2.85
C ILE A 88 2.11 13.62 4.37
N LEU A 89 1.93 12.42 4.92
CA LEU A 89 1.92 12.19 6.37
C LEU A 89 3.23 12.58 7.05
N MET A 90 4.36 12.48 6.34
CA MET A 90 5.68 12.83 6.90
C MET A 90 5.90 14.34 7.06
N ARG A 91 5.04 15.17 6.47
CA ARG A 91 5.09 16.64 6.63
C ARG A 91 5.05 16.99 8.12
N LYS A 92 5.95 17.90 8.53
CA LYS A 92 6.17 18.26 9.93
C LYS A 92 4.89 18.48 10.76
N PRO A 93 3.88 19.26 10.32
CA PRO A 93 2.69 19.48 11.13
C PRO A 93 1.88 18.20 11.35
N ILE A 94 1.65 17.43 10.30
CA ILE A 94 0.85 16.19 10.32
C ILE A 94 1.56 15.12 11.16
N TYR A 95 2.86 14.94 10.94
CA TYR A 95 3.65 13.97 11.70
C TYR A 95 3.65 14.29 13.19
N ARG A 96 3.87 15.56 13.57
CA ARG A 96 3.87 15.97 14.99
C ARG A 96 2.50 15.80 15.64
N PHE A 97 1.43 16.07 14.90
CA PHE A 97 0.08 15.84 15.36
C PHE A 97 -0.15 14.34 15.65
N GLY A 98 0.22 13.47 14.70
CA GLY A 98 0.09 12.03 14.86
C GLY A 98 0.92 11.46 16.01
N THR A 99 2.19 11.88 16.15
CA THR A 99 3.03 11.44 17.27
C THR A 99 2.53 11.99 18.61
N GLY A 100 2.01 13.22 18.65
CA GLY A 100 1.43 13.80 19.87
C GLY A 100 0.19 13.05 20.36
N ILE A 101 -0.67 12.56 19.45
CA ILE A 101 -1.78 11.67 19.82
C ILE A 101 -1.25 10.34 20.33
N ALA A 102 -0.30 9.72 19.62
CA ALA A 102 0.27 8.43 20.01
C ALA A 102 0.91 8.49 21.41
N GLU A 103 1.64 9.56 21.72
CA GLU A 103 2.24 9.81 23.04
C GLU A 103 1.19 10.01 24.14
N ARG A 104 0.06 10.65 23.84
CA ARG A 104 -1.04 10.82 24.81
C ARG A 104 -1.72 9.49 25.13
N ILE A 105 -2.04 8.71 24.10
CA ILE A 105 -2.66 7.39 24.27
C ILE A 105 -1.70 6.45 25.02
N GLY A 106 -0.42 6.44 24.67
CA GLY A 106 0.58 5.61 25.34
C GLY A 106 0.90 6.01 26.79
N LYS A 107 0.37 7.14 27.29
CA LYS A 107 0.42 7.50 28.72
C LYS A 107 -0.84 7.08 29.49
N ILE A 108 -1.92 6.77 28.78
CA ILE A 108 -3.22 6.37 29.35
C ILE A 108 -3.30 4.85 29.53
N ILE A 109 -2.60 4.10 28.68
CA ILE A 109 -2.47 2.63 28.72
C ILE A 109 -1.19 2.27 29.46
#